data_AF-A0A7Y0KH12-F1
#
_entry.id   AF-A0A7Y0KH12-F1
#
_cell.length_a   1.000
_cell.length_b   1.000
_cell.length_c   1.000
_cell.angle_alpha   90.00
_cell.angle_beta   90.00
_cell.angle_gamma   90.00
#
_symmetry.space_group_name_H-M   'P 1'
#
loop_
_entity.id
_entity.type
_entity.pdbx_description
1 polymer ?
#
loop_
_entity_poly.entity_id
_entity_poly.type
_entity_poly.pdbx_seq_one_letter_code
_entity_poly.pdbx_strand_id
1 'polypeptide(L)'
;MSTVIASARKRSPLLLVFDVGLAILCLLFAQSQSSILAAVALIMVWLAVRGVQRFENTTRYIALTGVSLLGGAILAWALLSLDTLVGSLGRDLTFTGRQIIWDAVLQEAGESPVLGYGWNAVWHDDLPLTNTIWNITKFSIYQAHEGYLDVYIQIGGLGLFLLCILILSTVTRSIRTAVRGAAGHTYWPLAAIIVLIVSNFSESRFVTPIGLLFLFLTYQLSGVCPAMSRTMSGKADACRVPSGAVSKSRAAGRGACVE
;
A
#
# COMPACT_ATOMS: atom_id res chain seq x y z
N MET A 1 -8.40 16.68 -26.35
CA MET A 1 -7.76 15.45 -25.82
C MET A 1 -8.31 15.14 -24.43
N SER A 2 -9.64 15.09 -24.29
CA SER A 2 -10.37 15.28 -23.02
C SER A 2 -11.60 14.36 -22.90
N THR A 3 -11.66 13.29 -23.69
CA THR A 3 -12.89 12.50 -23.88
C THR A 3 -12.71 11.00 -23.63
N VAL A 4 -11.72 10.58 -22.84
CA VAL A 4 -11.41 9.13 -22.69
C VAL A 4 -11.79 8.51 -21.33
N ILE A 5 -12.15 9.27 -20.29
CA ILE A 5 -12.24 8.69 -18.92
C ILE A 5 -13.67 8.40 -18.41
N ALA A 6 -14.73 8.64 -19.20
CA ALA A 6 -16.10 8.47 -18.70
C ALA A 6 -16.90 7.38 -19.43
N SER A 7 -16.49 6.12 -19.29
CA SER A 7 -17.47 5.03 -19.24
C SER A 7 -16.92 3.89 -18.39
N ALA A 8 -17.39 3.76 -17.15
CA ALA A 8 -17.26 2.51 -16.42
C ALA A 8 -18.19 1.49 -17.11
N ARG A 9 -17.71 0.81 -18.15
CA ARG A 9 -18.45 -0.25 -18.82
C ARG A 9 -18.79 -1.32 -17.76
N LYS A 10 -20.08 -1.60 -17.55
CA LYS A 10 -20.53 -2.71 -16.68
C LYS A 10 -19.77 -3.97 -17.11
N ARG A 11 -18.86 -4.47 -16.27
CA ARG A 11 -18.19 -5.75 -16.52
C ARG A 11 -19.24 -6.84 -16.52
N SER A 12 -19.21 -7.74 -17.50
CA SER A 12 -20.08 -8.90 -17.51
C SER A 12 -19.80 -9.75 -16.26
N PRO A 13 -20.83 -10.30 -15.59
CA PRO A 13 -20.66 -11.11 -14.38
C PRO A 13 -19.70 -12.29 -14.62
N LEU A 14 -19.67 -12.81 -15.84
CA LEU A 14 -18.79 -13.89 -16.27
C LEU A 14 -17.29 -13.53 -16.20
N LEU A 15 -16.94 -12.28 -16.51
CA LEU A 15 -15.56 -11.79 -16.40
C LEU A 15 -15.15 -11.60 -14.93
N LEU A 16 -16.08 -11.16 -14.07
CA LEU A 16 -15.85 -11.07 -12.63
C LEU A 16 -15.64 -12.45 -11.99
N VAL A 17 -16.45 -13.44 -12.37
CA VAL A 17 -16.29 -14.82 -11.89
C VAL A 17 -14.96 -15.40 -12.35
N PHE A 18 -14.56 -15.13 -13.59
CA PHE A 18 -13.26 -15.53 -14.11
C PHE A 18 -12.10 -14.87 -13.35
N ASP A 19 -12.14 -13.54 -13.15
CA ASP A 19 -11.12 -12.78 -12.42
C ASP A 19 -10.96 -13.30 -10.96
N VAL A 20 -12.09 -13.53 -10.27
CA VAL A 20 -12.10 -14.06 -8.90
C VAL A 20 -11.61 -15.52 -8.87
N GLY A 21 -12.06 -16.35 -9.81
CA GLY A 21 -11.62 -17.74 -9.93
C GLY A 21 -10.11 -17.85 -10.17
N LEU A 22 -9.57 -17.00 -11.04
CA LEU A 22 -8.13 -16.92 -11.30
C LEU A 22 -7.36 -16.44 -10.07
N ALA A 23 -7.86 -15.43 -9.35
CA ALA A 23 -7.23 -14.96 -8.11
C ALA A 23 -7.18 -16.05 -7.03
N ILE A 24 -8.27 -16.82 -6.86
CA ILE A 24 -8.32 -17.95 -5.94
C ILE A 24 -7.34 -19.04 -6.37
N LEU A 25 -7.29 -19.37 -7.67
CA LEU A 25 -6.36 -20.34 -8.21
C LEU A 25 -4.90 -19.93 -7.95
N CYS A 26 -4.55 -18.68 -8.23
CA CYS A 26 -3.23 -18.13 -7.96
C CYS A 26 -2.88 -18.19 -6.46
N LEU A 27 -3.84 -17.92 -5.57
CA LEU A 27 -3.63 -18.03 -4.11
C LEU A 27 -3.41 -19.48 -3.65
N LEU A 28 -4.14 -20.44 -4.23
CA LEU A 28 -3.97 -21.86 -3.93
C LEU A 28 -2.60 -22.37 -4.41
N PHE A 29 -2.16 -21.96 -5.60
CA PHE A 29 -0.84 -22.32 -6.13
C PHE A 29 0.31 -21.57 -5.47
N ALA A 30 0.09 -20.36 -4.93
CA ALA A 30 1.14 -19.58 -4.29
C ALA A 30 1.72 -20.25 -3.05
N GLN A 31 0.97 -21.12 -2.36
CA GLN A 31 1.35 -21.89 -1.14
C GLN A 31 2.08 -21.09 -0.04
N SER A 32 2.10 -19.76 -0.12
CA SER A 32 2.88 -18.89 0.74
C SER A 32 1.97 -18.24 1.77
N GLN A 33 2.34 -18.38 3.05
CA GLN A 33 1.63 -17.78 4.19
C GLN A 33 1.46 -16.26 4.01
N SER A 34 2.40 -15.59 3.34
CA SER A 34 2.36 -14.17 3.04
C SER A 34 1.23 -13.77 2.10
N SER A 35 0.95 -14.60 1.10
CA SER A 35 -0.08 -14.35 0.09
C SER A 35 -1.48 -14.47 0.68
N ILE A 36 -1.67 -15.43 1.59
CA ILE A 36 -2.91 -15.60 2.36
C ILE A 36 -3.10 -14.39 3.29
N LEU A 37 -2.08 -13.99 4.05
CA LEU A 37 -2.16 -12.85 4.95
C LEU A 37 -2.46 -11.54 4.21
N ALA A 38 -1.83 -11.32 3.06
CA ALA A 38 -2.10 -10.18 2.20
C ALA A 38 -3.54 -10.20 1.65
N ALA A 39 -4.06 -11.37 1.24
CA ALA A 39 -5.43 -11.51 0.77
C ALA A 39 -6.45 -11.21 1.88
N VAL A 40 -6.23 -11.73 3.09
CA VAL A 40 -7.07 -11.44 4.26
C VAL A 40 -7.05 -9.95 4.59
N ALA A 41 -5.86 -9.32 4.60
CA ALA A 41 -5.72 -7.89 4.82
C ALA A 41 -6.50 -7.06 3.77
N LEU A 42 -6.43 -7.45 2.49
CA LEU A 42 -7.18 -6.79 1.42
C LEU A 42 -8.70 -6.92 1.60
N ILE A 43 -9.20 -8.11 1.98
CA ILE A 43 -10.63 -8.33 2.25
C ILE A 43 -11.07 -7.45 3.41
N MET A 44 -10.28 -7.37 4.49
CA MET A 44 -10.57 -6.53 5.64
C MET A 44 -10.63 -5.04 5.27
N VAL A 45 -9.69 -4.55 4.46
CA VAL A 45 -9.70 -3.18 3.95
C VAL A 45 -10.93 -2.92 3.08
N TRP A 46 -11.27 -3.86 2.21
CA TRP A 46 -12.45 -3.75 1.34
C TRP A 46 -13.75 -3.68 2.14
N LEU A 47 -13.92 -4.56 3.14
CA LEU A 47 -15.05 -4.57 4.06
C LEU A 47 -15.13 -3.27 4.88
N ALA A 48 -14.00 -2.82 5.42
CA ALA A 48 -13.92 -1.57 6.17
C ALA A 48 -14.36 -0.39 5.31
N VAL A 49 -13.80 -0.26 4.10
CA VAL A 49 -14.16 0.78 3.12
C VAL A 49 -15.66 0.72 2.79
N ARG A 50 -16.21 -0.46 2.48
CA ARG A 50 -17.64 -0.63 2.17
C ARG A 50 -18.53 -0.25 3.36
N GLY A 51 -18.16 -0.66 4.56
CA GLY A 51 -18.92 -0.39 5.78
C GLY A 51 -18.96 1.10 6.14
N VAL A 52 -17.92 1.87 5.77
CA VAL A 52 -17.83 3.29 6.09
C VAL A 52 -18.34 4.23 5.00
N GLN A 53 -18.65 3.73 3.81
CA GLN A 53 -19.14 4.54 2.68
C GLN A 53 -20.46 5.27 2.96
N ARG A 54 -21.26 4.76 3.90
CA ARG A 54 -22.55 5.35 4.29
C ARG A 54 -22.43 6.51 5.29
N PHE A 55 -21.25 6.73 5.86
CA PHE A 55 -21.04 7.74 6.89
C PHE A 55 -20.41 9.02 6.32
N GLU A 56 -20.59 10.12 7.06
CA GLU A 56 -19.93 11.38 6.75
C GLU A 56 -18.41 11.29 6.82
N ASN A 57 -17.73 12.24 6.17
CA ASN A 57 -16.27 12.22 5.99
C ASN A 57 -15.49 12.14 7.32
N THR A 58 -15.96 12.78 8.39
CA THR A 58 -15.31 12.76 9.71
C THR A 58 -15.33 11.35 10.31
N THR A 59 -16.52 10.74 10.40
CA THR A 59 -16.69 9.38 10.92
C THR A 59 -15.96 8.36 10.04
N ARG A 60 -16.00 8.53 8.72
CA ARG A 60 -15.27 7.71 7.76
C ARG A 60 -13.75 7.77 7.98
N TYR A 61 -13.22 8.96 8.23
CA TYR A 61 -11.79 9.16 8.52
C TYR A 61 -11.38 8.49 9.84
N ILE A 62 -12.17 8.70 10.90
CA ILE A 62 -11.92 8.10 12.22
C ILE A 62 -11.96 6.57 12.10
N ALA A 63 -12.98 6.02 11.44
CA ALA A 63 -13.15 4.58 11.29
C ALA A 63 -12.00 3.95 10.47
N LEU A 64 -11.62 4.51 9.32
CA LEU A 64 -10.50 3.98 8.52
C LEU A 64 -9.16 4.08 9.25
N THR A 65 -8.94 5.18 9.97
CA THR A 65 -7.73 5.35 10.80
C THR A 65 -7.73 4.32 11.93
N GLY A 66 -8.85 4.15 12.64
CA GLY A 66 -9.00 3.17 13.72
C GLY A 66 -8.78 1.73 13.25
N VAL A 67 -9.37 1.34 12.12
CA VAL A 67 -9.15 0.01 11.51
C VAL A 67 -7.69 -0.18 11.12
N SER A 68 -7.06 0.84 10.53
CA SER A 68 -5.64 0.75 10.14
C SER A 68 -4.72 0.61 11.36
N LEU A 69 -4.99 1.36 12.44
CA LEU A 69 -4.25 1.28 13.70
C LEU A 69 -4.46 -0.07 14.39
N LEU A 70 -5.71 -0.55 14.46
CA LEU A 70 -6.03 -1.84 15.05
C LEU A 70 -5.37 -2.98 14.26
N GLY A 71 -5.45 -2.94 12.92
CA GLY A 71 -4.79 -3.92 12.06
C GLY A 71 -3.27 -3.91 12.24
N GLY A 72 -2.66 -2.72 12.32
CA GLY A 72 -1.24 -2.56 12.62
C GLY A 72 -0.86 -3.10 14.00
N ALA A 73 -1.67 -2.86 15.03
CA ALA A 73 -1.46 -3.36 16.38
C ALA A 73 -1.60 -4.88 16.48
N ILE A 74 -2.60 -5.48 15.82
CA ILE A 74 -2.77 -6.93 15.74
C ILE A 74 -1.58 -7.55 15.02
N LEU A 75 -1.12 -6.96 13.91
CA LEU A 75 0.06 -7.42 13.21
C LEU A 75 1.28 -7.36 14.14
N ALA A 76 1.57 -6.21 14.75
CA ALA A 76 2.68 -6.05 15.67
C ALA A 76 2.62 -7.04 16.85
N TRP A 77 1.44 -7.23 17.44
CA TRP A 77 1.24 -8.22 18.52
C TRP A 77 1.49 -9.64 18.05
N ALA A 78 0.98 -10.03 16.88
CA ALA A 78 1.23 -11.34 16.30
C ALA A 78 2.74 -11.55 16.11
N LEU A 79 3.45 -10.55 15.58
CA LEU A 79 4.90 -10.62 15.40
C LEU A 79 5.67 -10.80 16.71
N LEU A 80 5.33 -10.03 17.74
CA LEU A 80 5.99 -10.09 19.05
C LEU A 80 5.62 -11.35 19.86
N SER A 81 4.46 -11.95 19.58
CA SER A 81 3.94 -13.09 20.36
C SER A 81 4.18 -14.43 19.68
N LEU A 82 4.66 -14.46 18.44
CA LEU A 82 4.92 -15.70 17.70
C LEU A 82 5.96 -16.58 18.40
N ASP A 83 7.02 -16.00 18.95
CA ASP A 83 8.06 -16.74 19.67
C ASP A 83 7.53 -17.38 20.97
N THR A 84 6.63 -16.68 21.68
CA THR A 84 6.09 -17.13 22.99
C THR A 84 4.94 -18.12 22.85
N LEU A 85 4.05 -17.96 21.87
CA LEU A 85 2.97 -18.90 21.60
C LEU A 85 3.50 -20.24 21.11
N VAL A 86 4.54 -20.24 20.27
CA VAL A 86 5.07 -21.47 19.66
C VAL A 86 5.95 -22.26 20.63
N GLY A 87 6.74 -21.58 21.48
CA GLY A 87 7.51 -22.24 22.55
C GLY A 87 6.63 -23.05 23.53
N SER A 88 5.36 -22.66 23.70
CA SER A 88 4.40 -23.37 24.57
C SER A 88 3.78 -24.63 23.95
N LEU A 89 3.85 -24.81 22.63
CA LEU A 89 3.31 -25.98 21.91
C LEU A 89 4.33 -27.11 21.71
N GLY A 90 5.57 -26.97 22.19
CA GLY A 90 6.60 -28.00 22.10
C GLY A 90 6.97 -28.39 20.65
N ARG A 91 6.53 -27.62 19.66
CA ARG A 91 6.87 -27.76 18.25
C ARG A 91 7.82 -26.62 17.89
N ASP A 92 9.01 -27.00 17.44
CA ASP A 92 9.93 -26.10 16.75
C ASP A 92 9.32 -25.73 15.39
N LEU A 93 8.44 -24.73 15.42
CA LEU A 93 8.01 -23.99 14.23
C LEU A 93 8.74 -22.64 14.24
N THR A 94 10.06 -22.65 14.49
CA THR A 94 10.91 -21.60 13.95
C THR A 94 10.61 -21.54 12.46
N PHE A 95 10.24 -20.38 11.92
CA PHE A 95 9.99 -20.19 10.50
C PHE A 95 11.20 -20.69 9.67
N THR A 96 11.25 -21.98 9.31
CA THR A 96 12.18 -22.62 8.35
C THR A 96 13.65 -22.17 8.44
N GLY A 97 14.24 -22.06 9.64
CA GLY A 97 15.66 -21.66 9.78
C GLY A 97 15.97 -20.17 9.57
N ARG A 98 14.96 -19.30 9.45
CA ARG A 98 15.16 -17.84 9.28
C ARG A 98 15.68 -17.14 10.53
N GLN A 99 15.41 -17.68 11.72
CA GLN A 99 15.92 -17.09 12.96
C GLN A 99 17.45 -17.00 12.97
N ILE A 100 18.13 -18.05 12.49
CA ILE A 100 19.59 -18.07 12.34
C ILE A 100 20.06 -16.94 11.41
N ILE A 101 19.30 -16.66 10.35
CA ILE A 101 19.58 -15.55 9.43
C ILE A 101 19.43 -14.21 10.14
N TRP A 102 18.33 -14.02 10.88
CA TRP A 102 18.03 -12.77 11.55
C TRP A 102 19.03 -12.46 12.66
N ASP A 103 19.41 -13.47 13.45
CA ASP A 103 20.42 -13.34 14.48
C ASP A 103 21.78 -12.95 13.88
N ALA A 104 22.19 -13.60 12.78
CA ALA A 104 23.42 -13.26 12.06
C ALA A 104 23.38 -11.83 11.51
N VAL A 105 22.25 -11.42 10.91
CA VAL A 105 22.09 -10.07 10.34
C VAL A 105 22.07 -9.01 11.44
N LEU A 106 21.37 -9.25 12.55
CA LEU A 106 21.32 -8.32 13.70
C LEU A 106 22.69 -8.20 14.38
N GLN A 107 23.42 -9.31 14.50
CA GLN A 107 24.78 -9.31 15.02
C GLN A 107 25.69 -8.40 14.18
N GLU A 108 25.72 -8.59 12.86
CA GLU A 108 26.56 -7.78 11.97
C GLU A 108 26.08 -6.33 11.86
N ALA A 109 24.76 -6.10 11.83
CA ALA A 109 24.19 -4.76 11.82
C ALA A 109 24.49 -3.97 13.11
N GLY A 110 24.78 -4.66 14.22
CA GLY A 110 25.19 -4.07 15.49
C GLY A 110 26.48 -3.25 15.42
N GLU A 111 27.36 -3.53 14.44
CA GLU A 111 28.60 -2.77 14.23
C GLU A 111 28.37 -1.42 13.51
N SER A 112 27.30 -1.29 12.73
CA SER A 112 26.91 -0.04 12.06
C SER A 112 25.40 0.25 12.21
N PRO A 113 24.92 0.48 13.44
CA PRO A 113 23.49 0.50 13.74
C PRO A 113 22.76 1.74 13.20
N VAL A 114 23.47 2.83 12.90
CA VAL A 114 22.87 4.10 12.47
C VAL A 114 22.83 4.22 10.95
N LEU A 115 23.95 3.98 10.28
CA LEU A 115 24.10 4.19 8.83
C LEU A 115 24.14 2.89 8.02
N GLY A 116 24.26 1.73 8.67
CA GLY A 116 24.41 0.45 8.00
C GLY A 116 25.73 0.36 7.21
N TYR A 117 25.79 -0.59 6.28
CA TYR A 117 26.98 -0.87 5.48
C TYR A 117 26.98 -0.24 4.08
N GLY A 118 25.88 0.40 3.70
CA GLY A 118 25.63 0.96 2.37
C GLY A 118 24.62 0.14 1.56
N TRP A 119 24.02 0.80 0.56
CA TRP A 119 23.09 0.17 -0.36
C TRP A 119 23.78 -0.93 -1.19
N ASN A 120 23.19 -2.13 -1.28
CA ASN A 120 23.77 -3.32 -1.91
C ASN A 120 25.13 -3.75 -1.33
N ALA A 121 25.45 -3.38 -0.08
CA ALA A 121 26.70 -3.81 0.58
C ALA A 121 26.68 -5.25 1.12
N VAL A 122 25.58 -5.99 0.88
CA VAL A 122 25.37 -7.38 1.32
C VAL A 122 24.62 -8.15 0.23
N TRP A 123 24.59 -9.48 0.31
CA TRP A 123 23.91 -10.42 -0.60
C TRP A 123 24.58 -10.66 -1.96
N HIS A 124 25.89 -10.43 -2.05
CA HIS A 124 26.70 -10.80 -3.22
C HIS A 124 27.94 -11.59 -2.78
N ASP A 125 28.32 -12.59 -3.57
CA ASP A 125 29.36 -13.59 -3.30
C ASP A 125 30.71 -12.97 -2.94
N ASP A 126 31.05 -11.85 -3.57
CA ASP A 126 32.35 -11.19 -3.44
C ASP A 126 32.44 -10.18 -2.27
N LEU A 127 31.36 -10.01 -1.51
CA LEU A 127 31.31 -9.00 -0.44
C LEU A 127 31.74 -9.59 0.91
N PRO A 128 32.65 -8.94 1.66
CA PRO A 128 33.09 -9.40 2.97
C PRO A 128 31.94 -9.64 3.96
N LEU A 129 30.96 -8.72 3.98
CA LEU A 129 29.80 -8.82 4.86
C LEU A 129 28.92 -10.04 4.54
N THR A 130 28.71 -10.34 3.26
CA THR A 130 27.99 -11.55 2.83
C THR A 130 28.71 -12.81 3.32
N ASN A 131 30.04 -12.85 3.15
CA ASN A 131 30.87 -13.97 3.57
C ASN A 131 30.83 -14.18 5.09
N THR A 132 30.86 -13.11 5.88
CA THR A 132 30.68 -13.20 7.34
C THR A 132 29.33 -13.81 7.71
N ILE A 133 28.25 -13.34 7.09
CA ILE A 133 26.90 -13.86 7.35
C ILE A 133 26.80 -15.34 6.95
N TRP A 134 27.32 -15.73 5.78
CA TRP A 134 27.31 -17.14 5.34
C TRP A 134 28.15 -18.05 6.24
N ASN A 135 29.24 -17.53 6.82
CA ASN A 135 30.04 -18.24 7.80
C ASN A 135 29.28 -18.49 9.10
N ILE A 136 28.39 -17.58 9.49
CA ILE A 136 27.52 -17.74 10.68
C ILE A 136 26.38 -18.71 10.36
N THR A 137 25.66 -18.48 9.25
CA THR A 137 24.46 -19.27 8.89
C THR A 137 24.80 -20.68 8.42
N LYS A 138 26.00 -20.92 7.88
CA LYS A 138 26.46 -22.18 7.26
C LYS A 138 25.78 -22.54 5.93
N PHE A 139 25.11 -21.59 5.30
CA PHE A 139 24.53 -21.75 3.96
C PHE A 139 24.41 -20.40 3.25
N SER A 140 24.47 -20.44 1.91
CA SER A 140 24.36 -19.24 1.08
C SER A 140 22.93 -18.69 1.06
N ILE A 141 22.82 -17.41 1.37
CA ILE A 141 21.57 -16.63 1.36
C ILE A 141 21.78 -15.29 0.67
N TYR A 142 20.74 -14.80 0.00
CA TYR A 142 20.80 -13.59 -0.83
C TYR A 142 19.76 -12.54 -0.42
N GLN A 143 19.12 -12.73 0.74
CA GLN A 143 18.18 -11.79 1.35
C GLN A 143 17.93 -12.19 2.80
N ALA A 144 17.57 -11.23 3.65
CA ALA A 144 17.16 -11.51 5.03
C ALA A 144 15.79 -12.21 5.13
N HIS A 145 15.06 -12.30 4.01
CA HIS A 145 13.67 -12.76 3.95
C HIS A 145 12.71 -11.94 4.83
N GLU A 146 13.12 -10.72 5.16
CA GLU A 146 12.41 -9.73 5.96
C GLU A 146 12.95 -8.36 5.51
N GLY A 147 12.09 -7.54 4.91
CA GLY A 147 12.55 -6.35 4.21
C GLY A 147 12.95 -5.19 5.11
N TYR A 148 12.49 -5.11 6.36
CA TYR A 148 12.97 -4.10 7.31
C TYR A 148 14.39 -4.41 7.76
N LEU A 149 14.71 -5.69 7.99
CA LEU A 149 16.03 -6.16 8.37
C LEU A 149 17.03 -5.94 7.24
N ASP A 150 16.61 -6.11 5.98
CA ASP A 150 17.42 -5.73 4.82
C ASP A 150 17.71 -4.24 4.73
N VAL A 151 16.73 -3.39 5.06
CA VAL A 151 16.97 -1.93 5.19
C VAL A 151 17.92 -1.64 6.33
N TYR A 152 17.79 -2.36 7.45
CA TYR A 152 18.59 -2.13 8.65
C TYR A 152 20.06 -2.45 8.41
N ILE A 153 20.39 -3.61 7.85
CA ILE A 153 21.80 -3.94 7.58
C ILE A 153 22.42 -3.02 6.50
N GLN A 154 21.64 -2.61 5.50
CA GLN A 154 22.17 -1.78 4.41
C GLN A 154 22.26 -0.30 4.75
N ILE A 155 21.22 0.29 5.35
CA ILE A 155 21.09 1.76 5.55
C ILE A 155 21.00 2.11 7.04
N GLY A 156 20.97 1.12 7.93
CA GLY A 156 20.91 1.33 9.38
C GLY A 156 19.55 1.83 9.87
N GLY A 157 19.54 2.24 11.14
CA GLY A 157 18.39 2.84 11.80
C GLY A 157 17.90 4.11 11.11
N LEU A 158 18.78 4.88 10.46
CA LEU A 158 18.38 6.05 9.68
C LEU A 158 17.51 5.66 8.47
N GLY A 159 17.89 4.60 7.75
CA GLY A 159 17.10 4.06 6.64
C GLY A 159 15.73 3.57 7.09
N LEU A 160 15.68 2.83 8.20
CA LEU A 160 14.42 2.40 8.81
C LEU A 160 13.54 3.58 9.20
N PHE A 161 14.12 4.60 9.83
CA PHE A 161 13.39 5.81 10.23
C PHE A 161 12.76 6.53 9.02
N LEU A 162 13.54 6.70 7.94
CA LEU A 162 13.05 7.31 6.70
C LEU A 162 11.97 6.46 6.03
N LEU A 163 12.13 5.13 6.01
CA LEU A 163 11.12 4.20 5.52
C LEU A 163 9.82 4.31 6.32
N CYS A 164 9.90 4.37 7.65
CA CYS A 164 8.74 4.55 8.53
C CYS A 164 8.00 5.86 8.24
N ILE A 165 8.72 6.97 8.03
CA ILE A 165 8.11 8.25 7.63
C ILE A 165 7.42 8.12 6.28
N LEU A 166 8.04 7.45 5.31
CA LEU A 166 7.47 7.26 3.98
C LEU A 166 6.19 6.40 4.05
N ILE A 167 6.21 5.29 4.80
CA ILE A 167 5.04 4.44 5.01
C ILE A 167 3.94 5.22 5.71
N LEU A 168 4.22 5.88 6.83
CA LEU A 168 3.22 6.62 7.61
C LEU A 168 2.60 7.76 6.80
N SER A 169 3.42 8.51 6.06
CA SER A 169 2.93 9.57 5.18
C SER A 169 2.08 9.00 4.02
N THR A 170 2.45 7.86 3.46
CA THR A 170 1.68 7.18 2.40
C THR A 170 0.34 6.67 2.92
N VAL A 171 0.31 6.02 4.09
CA VAL A 171 -0.93 5.55 4.74
C VAL A 171 -1.85 6.73 5.03
N THR A 172 -1.32 7.80 5.64
CA THR A 172 -2.11 8.99 5.99
C THR A 172 -2.71 9.66 4.74
N ARG A 173 -1.91 9.81 3.67
CA ARG A 173 -2.38 10.35 2.40
C ARG A 173 -3.42 9.44 1.74
N SER A 174 -3.20 8.13 1.79
CA SER A 174 -4.11 7.13 1.23
C SER A 174 -5.46 7.12 1.95
N ILE A 175 -5.48 7.24 3.29
CA ILE A 175 -6.70 7.39 4.06
C ILE A 175 -7.43 8.69 3.69
N ARG A 176 -6.73 9.82 3.62
CA ARG A 176 -7.34 11.11 3.23
C ARG A 176 -7.95 11.05 1.83
N THR A 177 -7.26 10.41 0.89
CA THR A 177 -7.72 10.20 -0.47
C THR A 177 -8.90 9.23 -0.53
N ALA A 178 -8.85 8.14 0.24
CA ALA A 178 -9.95 7.21 0.39
C ALA A 178 -11.19 7.89 0.96
N VAL A 179 -11.07 8.78 1.95
CA VAL A 179 -12.20 9.51 2.56
C VAL A 179 -12.82 10.51 1.59
N ARG A 180 -12.00 11.30 0.88
CA ARG A 180 -12.47 12.35 -0.04
C ARG A 180 -12.95 11.83 -1.39
N GLY A 181 -12.54 10.62 -1.76
CA GLY A 181 -12.89 10.00 -3.02
C GLY A 181 -14.28 9.38 -3.02
N ALA A 182 -15.06 9.72 -4.05
CA ALA A 182 -16.34 9.07 -4.37
C ALA A 182 -16.18 7.86 -5.32
N ALA A 183 -15.03 7.76 -6.01
CA ALA A 183 -14.78 6.74 -7.03
C ALA A 183 -13.91 5.60 -6.51
N GLY A 184 -14.17 4.36 -6.97
CA GLY A 184 -13.52 3.14 -6.47
C GLY A 184 -11.99 3.11 -6.59
N HIS A 185 -11.39 3.91 -7.48
CA HIS A 185 -9.94 3.98 -7.65
C HIS A 185 -9.22 4.71 -6.49
N THR A 186 -9.94 5.48 -5.66
CA THR A 186 -9.31 6.22 -4.54
C THR A 186 -8.89 5.31 -3.39
N TYR A 187 -9.34 4.05 -3.37
CA TYR A 187 -8.97 3.05 -2.38
C TYR A 187 -7.73 2.25 -2.77
N TRP A 188 -7.33 2.28 -4.05
CA TRP A 188 -6.20 1.50 -4.54
C TRP A 188 -4.88 1.84 -3.81
N PRO A 189 -4.54 3.11 -3.54
CA PRO A 189 -3.30 3.43 -2.81
C PRO A 189 -3.30 2.86 -1.37
N LEU A 190 -4.45 2.84 -0.71
CA LEU A 190 -4.60 2.28 0.64
C LEU A 190 -4.44 0.75 0.64
N ALA A 191 -5.05 0.08 -0.33
CA ALA A 191 -4.89 -1.36 -0.51
C ALA A 191 -3.45 -1.73 -0.86
N ALA A 192 -2.82 -0.99 -1.77
CA ALA A 192 -1.45 -1.22 -2.21
C ALA A 192 -0.44 -1.05 -1.07
N ILE A 193 -0.53 0.02 -0.27
CA ILE A 193 0.41 0.21 0.84
C ILE A 193 0.26 -0.87 1.92
N ILE A 194 -0.95 -1.35 2.19
CA ILE A 194 -1.18 -2.43 3.16
C ILE A 194 -0.60 -3.75 2.65
N VAL A 195 -0.80 -4.09 1.38
CA VAL A 195 -0.17 -5.27 0.77
C VAL A 195 1.34 -5.17 0.81
N LEU A 196 1.90 -3.99 0.52
CA LEU A 196 3.34 -3.79 0.59
C LEU A 196 3.88 -4.00 2.00
N ILE A 197 3.25 -3.41 3.03
CA ILE A 197 3.65 -3.62 4.44
C ILE A 197 3.61 -5.09 4.83
N VAL A 198 2.51 -5.78 4.50
CA VAL A 198 2.30 -7.19 4.87
C VAL A 198 3.23 -8.13 4.10
N SER A 199 3.40 -7.91 2.80
CA SER A 199 4.29 -8.74 1.97
C SER A 199 5.76 -8.53 2.30
N ASN A 200 6.13 -7.32 2.73
CA ASN A 200 7.52 -7.03 3.12
C ASN A 200 8.00 -7.82 4.34
N PHE A 201 7.09 -8.15 5.24
CA PHE A 201 7.42 -8.93 6.42
C PHE A 201 7.87 -10.36 6.09
N SER A 202 7.34 -10.94 5.02
CA SER A 202 7.62 -12.34 4.67
C SER A 202 8.61 -12.50 3.51
N GLU A 203 8.78 -11.44 2.73
CA GLU A 203 9.70 -11.37 1.60
C GLU A 203 10.33 -9.99 1.55
N SER A 204 11.62 -9.92 1.24
CA SER A 204 12.40 -8.69 1.17
C SER A 204 12.05 -7.80 -0.02
N ARG A 205 10.81 -7.31 -0.09
CA ARG A 205 10.29 -6.63 -1.28
C ARG A 205 10.65 -5.15 -1.36
N PHE A 206 10.77 -4.43 -0.23
CA PHE A 206 10.95 -2.96 -0.23
C PHE A 206 12.30 -2.52 -0.80
N VAL A 207 13.35 -3.30 -0.56
CA VAL A 207 14.71 -2.96 -0.96
C VAL A 207 15.00 -3.36 -2.41
N THR A 208 14.10 -4.11 -3.04
CA THR A 208 14.20 -4.36 -4.48
C THR A 208 13.83 -3.09 -5.28
N PRO A 209 14.45 -2.87 -6.45
CA PRO A 209 14.08 -1.76 -7.34
C PRO A 209 12.58 -1.72 -7.64
N ILE A 210 11.95 -2.89 -7.75
CA ILE A 210 10.52 -3.01 -8.04
C ILE A 210 9.68 -2.59 -6.83
N GLY A 211 10.04 -2.98 -5.61
CA GLY A 211 9.29 -2.59 -4.42
C GLY A 211 9.39 -1.10 -4.11
N LEU A 212 10.57 -0.50 -4.27
CA LEU A 212 10.72 0.95 -4.21
C LEU A 212 9.84 1.65 -5.24
N LEU A 213 9.85 1.18 -6.49
CA LEU A 213 9.01 1.73 -7.56
C LEU A 213 7.52 1.66 -7.20
N PHE A 214 7.05 0.52 -6.69
CA PHE A 214 5.66 0.36 -6.24
C PHE A 214 5.32 1.27 -5.05
N LEU A 215 6.25 1.44 -4.11
CA LEU A 215 6.06 2.33 -2.96
C LEU A 215 5.96 3.80 -3.41
N PHE A 216 6.87 4.25 -4.28
CA PHE A 216 6.82 5.60 -4.85
C PHE A 216 5.57 5.83 -5.69
N LEU A 217 5.19 4.86 -6.52
CA LEU A 217 3.95 4.93 -7.32
C LEU A 217 2.73 5.09 -6.40
N THR A 218 2.66 4.29 -5.34
CA THR A 218 1.59 4.35 -4.34
C THR A 218 1.56 5.71 -3.64
N TYR A 219 2.73 6.23 -3.25
CA TYR A 219 2.86 7.56 -2.65
C TYR A 219 2.36 8.66 -3.58
N GLN A 220 2.74 8.65 -4.86
CA GLN A 220 2.30 9.66 -5.82
C GLN A 220 0.79 9.60 -6.07
N LEU A 221 0.24 8.40 -6.28
CA LEU A 221 -1.20 8.23 -6.50
C LEU A 221 -2.03 8.62 -5.28
N SER A 222 -1.48 8.44 -4.06
CA SER A 222 -2.10 8.92 -2.83
C SER A 222 -2.21 10.45 -2.76
N GLY A 223 -1.34 11.19 -3.45
CA GLY A 223 -1.30 12.66 -3.47
C GLY A 223 -2.04 13.34 -4.63
N VAL A 224 -2.18 12.66 -5.78
CA VAL A 224 -2.77 13.25 -7.00
C VAL A 224 -4.30 13.37 -6.92
N CYS A 225 -4.98 12.41 -6.28
CA CYS A 225 -6.43 12.32 -6.34
C CYS A 225 -7.19 13.48 -5.65
N PRO A 226 -6.71 14.07 -4.53
CA PRO A 226 -7.34 15.26 -3.92
C PRO A 226 -7.15 16.57 -4.69
N ALA A 227 -6.17 16.63 -5.60
CA ALA A 227 -5.90 17.81 -6.41
C ALA A 227 -6.79 17.84 -7.65
N MET A 228 -6.91 16.71 -8.35
CA MET A 228 -7.72 16.59 -9.57
C MET A 228 -9.22 16.84 -9.31
N SER A 229 -9.77 16.34 -8.19
CA SER A 229 -11.20 16.56 -7.86
C SER A 229 -11.51 18.04 -7.58
N ARG A 230 -10.59 18.78 -6.96
CA ARG A 230 -10.75 20.22 -6.71
C ARG A 230 -10.71 21.05 -7.98
N THR A 231 -9.81 20.72 -8.92
CA THR A 231 -9.74 21.44 -10.20
C THR A 231 -10.97 21.19 -11.07
N MET A 232 -11.55 19.98 -11.01
CA MET A 232 -12.78 19.67 -11.75
C MET A 232 -14.03 20.31 -11.14
N SER A 233 -14.14 20.36 -9.81
CA SER A 233 -15.25 21.08 -9.13
C SER A 233 -15.17 22.58 -9.39
N GLY A 234 -13.99 23.20 -9.25
CA GLY A 234 -13.82 24.64 -9.51
C GLY A 234 -14.13 25.04 -10.95
N LYS A 235 -13.83 24.18 -11.94
CA LYS A 235 -14.24 24.39 -13.34
C LYS A 235 -15.74 24.17 -13.58
N ALA A 236 -16.36 23.19 -12.90
CA ALA A 236 -17.79 22.93 -13.00
C ALA A 236 -18.63 24.08 -12.39
N ASP A 237 -18.15 24.66 -11.29
CA ASP A 237 -18.78 25.81 -10.64
C ASP A 237 -18.57 27.12 -11.42
N ALA A 238 -17.40 27.29 -12.05
CA ALA A 238 -17.15 28.43 -12.96
C ALA A 238 -17.97 28.38 -14.27
N CYS A 239 -18.48 27.20 -14.65
CA CYS A 239 -19.38 27.03 -15.80
C CYS A 239 -20.88 27.11 -15.42
N ARG A 240 -21.24 27.27 -14.13
CA ARG A 240 -22.62 27.61 -13.76
C ARG A 240 -22.87 29.09 -14.05
N VAL A 241 -23.49 29.36 -15.20
CA VAL A 241 -24.09 30.66 -15.49
C VAL A 241 -25.08 31.00 -14.37
N PRO A 242 -24.98 32.17 -13.71
CA PRO A 242 -25.92 32.54 -12.66
C PRO A 242 -27.34 32.61 -13.25
N SER A 243 -28.26 31.84 -12.67
CA SER A 243 -29.65 31.67 -13.14
C SER A 243 -30.55 32.91 -12.96
N GLY A 244 -29.97 34.10 -12.84
CA GLY A 244 -30.68 35.36 -12.61
C GLY A 244 -30.76 36.31 -13.82
N ALA A 245 -30.10 36.01 -14.94
CA ALA A 245 -29.97 36.95 -16.06
C ALA A 245 -30.93 36.71 -17.25
N VAL A 246 -32.01 35.92 -17.07
CA VAL A 246 -33.04 35.72 -18.10
C VAL A 246 -34.36 36.33 -17.65
N SER A 247 -34.38 37.66 -17.47
CA SER A 247 -35.63 38.41 -17.57
C SER A 247 -35.31 39.79 -18.14
N LYS A 248 -36.11 40.21 -19.14
CA LYS A 248 -36.12 41.51 -19.83
C LYS A 248 -35.22 41.66 -21.07
N SER A 249 -35.64 41.09 -22.22
CA SER A 249 -35.49 41.74 -23.54
C SER A 249 -36.28 41.06 -24.69
N ARG A 250 -37.55 40.71 -24.50
CA ARG A 250 -38.43 40.36 -25.63
C ARG A 250 -39.72 41.17 -25.61
N ALA A 251 -39.57 42.44 -25.94
CA ALA A 251 -40.66 43.31 -26.37
C ALA A 251 -40.10 44.43 -27.26
N ALA A 252 -39.76 44.11 -28.51
CA ALA A 252 -39.69 45.06 -29.64
C ALA A 252 -39.42 44.30 -30.94
N GLY A 253 -40.20 44.59 -31.98
CA GLY A 253 -39.84 44.29 -33.37
C GLY A 253 -40.64 43.19 -34.07
N ARG A 254 -41.93 43.45 -34.37
CA ARG A 254 -42.58 42.90 -35.57
C ARG A 254 -42.20 43.79 -36.75
N GLY A 255 -41.89 43.19 -37.90
CA GLY A 255 -41.63 43.85 -39.18
C GLY A 255 -40.75 42.94 -40.03
N ALA A 256 -41.36 42.01 -40.78
CA ALA A 256 -41.64 42.15 -42.21
C ALA A 256 -40.39 41.91 -43.07
N CYS A 257 -40.37 40.78 -43.78
CA CYS A 257 -39.84 40.68 -45.13
C CYS A 257 -40.46 39.46 -45.82
N VAL A 258 -41.20 39.75 -46.88
CA VAL A 258 -41.67 38.86 -47.95
C VAL A 258 -40.63 38.96 -49.07
N GLU A 259 -40.54 37.87 -49.84
CA GLU A 259 -39.68 37.55 -51.00
C GLU A 259 -38.31 36.92 -50.70
#